data_AF-A0A2K8WNW5-F1
#
_entry.id   AF-A0A2K8WNW5-F1
#
_cell.length_a   1.000
_cell.length_b   1.000
_cell.length_c   1.000
_cell.angle_alpha   90.00
_cell.angle_beta   90.00
_cell.angle_gamma   90.00
#
_symmetry.space_group_name_H-M   'P 1'
#
loop_
_entity.id
_entity.type
_entity.pdbx_description
1 polymer ?
#
loop_
_entity_poly.entity_id
_entity_poly.type
_entity_poly.pdbx_seq_one_letter_code
_entity_poly.pdbx_strand_id
1 'polypeptide(L)'
;MGDSGLRASVTFFIVYGGFIVMIILPGSLVKVNSPDDIYHDFQGLVQRVSDGKAAVLFEGGNWDKLITFRLSELEIFDPKASK
;
A
#
# COMPACT_ATOMS: atom_id res chain seq x y z
N MET A 1 9.09 -12.94 -14.23
CA MET A 1 8.01 -13.71 -13.57
C MET A 1 8.60 -14.37 -12.33
N GLY A 2 8.99 -13.57 -11.34
CA GLY A 2 9.51 -14.05 -10.06
C GLY A 2 8.39 -13.92 -9.05
N ASP A 3 7.95 -15.03 -8.50
CA ASP A 3 6.91 -15.06 -7.48
C ASP A 3 7.50 -14.46 -6.19
N SER A 4 7.37 -13.14 -6.04
CA SER A 4 7.75 -12.39 -4.85
C SER A 4 6.83 -12.85 -3.73
N GLY A 5 7.38 -13.67 -2.83
CA GLY A 5 6.64 -14.38 -1.79
C GLY A 5 5.47 -13.58 -1.24
N LEU A 6 4.28 -14.18 -1.28
CA LEU A 6 3.02 -13.63 -0.79
C LEU A 6 3.20 -13.18 0.67
N ARG A 7 3.61 -11.93 0.88
CA ARG A 7 3.61 -11.31 2.21
C ARG A 7 2.17 -11.01 2.54
N ALA A 8 1.75 -11.43 3.73
CA ALA A 8 0.40 -11.22 4.20
C ALA A 8 0.11 -9.71 4.22
N SER A 9 -0.67 -9.23 3.24
CA SER A 9 -1.30 -7.92 3.32
C SER A 9 -2.42 -8.05 4.35
N VAL A 10 -2.34 -7.25 5.42
CA VAL A 10 -3.45 -7.10 6.36
C VAL A 10 -4.23 -5.87 5.93
N THR A 11 -5.39 -6.09 5.30
CA THR A 11 -6.34 -5.02 5.02
C THR A 11 -7.04 -4.67 6.31
N PHE A 12 -6.81 -3.46 6.81
CA PHE A 12 -7.48 -2.97 8.01
C PHE A 12 -8.73 -2.21 7.62
N PHE A 13 -9.84 -2.57 8.26
CA PHE A 13 -11.10 -1.86 8.13
C PHE A 13 -11.69 -1.62 9.52
N ILE A 14 -12.30 -0.46 9.70
CA ILE A 14 -13.10 -0.17 10.90
C ILE A 14 -14.57 -0.22 10.49
N VAL A 15 -15.38 -0.90 11.30
CA VAL A 15 -16.83 -0.89 11.16
C VAL A 15 -17.40 0.19 12.08
N TYR A 16 -18.09 1.16 11.50
CA TYR A 16 -18.74 2.23 12.24
C TYR A 16 -20.18 2.42 11.75
N GLY A 17 -21.16 2.20 12.62
CA GLY A 17 -22.58 2.38 12.29
C GLY A 17 -23.08 1.53 11.10
N GLY A 18 -22.44 0.40 10.81
CA GLY A 18 -22.77 -0.46 9.67
C GLY A 18 -22.02 -0.13 8.36
N PHE A 19 -21.19 0.92 8.35
CA PHE A 19 -20.30 1.24 7.22
C PHE A 19 -18.89 0.70 7.46
N ILE A 20 -18.27 0.20 6.38
CA ILE A 20 -16.87 -0.25 6.36
C ILE A 20 -16.00 0.91 5.88
N VAL A 21 -15.05 1.35 6.70
CA VAL A 21 -14.07 2.38 6.34
C VAL A 21 -12.72 1.71 6.12
N MET A 22 -12.17 1.87 4.92
CA MET A 22 -10.85 1.35 4.58
C MET A 22 -9.77 2.32 5.09
N ILE A 23 -8.79 1.80 5.85
CA ILE A 23 -7.73 2.62 6.45
C ILE A 23 -6.37 2.05 6.08
N ILE A 24 -5.45 2.92 5.68
CA ILE A 24 -4.06 2.57 5.42
C ILE A 24 -3.31 2.55 6.75
N LEU A 25 -2.81 1.38 7.15
CA LEU A 25 -1.98 1.19 8.34
C LEU A 25 -0.64 0.53 7.96
N PRO A 26 0.36 0.54 8.85
CA PRO A 26 1.55 -0.29 8.66
C PRO A 26 1.18 -1.75 8.38
N GLY A 27 1.75 -2.32 7.32
CA GLY A 27 1.43 -3.66 6.82
C GLY A 27 0.35 -3.70 5.72
N SER A 28 -0.31 -2.58 5.40
CA SER A 28 -1.20 -2.49 4.24
C SER A 28 -0.41 -2.48 2.94
N LEU A 29 -0.90 -3.24 1.95
CA LEU A 29 -0.39 -3.19 0.59
C LEU A 29 -1.13 -2.10 -0.17
N VAL A 30 -0.39 -1.20 -0.80
CA VAL A 30 -0.92 -0.02 -1.49
C VAL A 30 -0.38 0.08 -2.91
N LYS A 31 -1.15 0.71 -3.79
CA LYS A 31 -0.73 1.16 -5.12
C LYS A 31 -0.64 2.67 -5.12
N VAL A 32 0.38 3.23 -5.77
CA VAL A 32 0.49 4.67 -5.98
C VAL A 32 -0.44 5.09 -7.11
N ASN A 33 -1.39 5.98 -6.84
CA ASN A 33 -2.35 6.53 -7.82
C ASN A 33 -2.11 8.03 -8.07
N SER A 34 -0.85 8.39 -8.33
CA SER A 34 -0.47 9.74 -8.72
C SER A 34 0.10 9.71 -10.15
N PRO A 35 -0.62 10.20 -11.18
CA PRO A 35 -0.20 10.05 -12.58
C PRO A 35 1.05 10.85 -12.95
N ASP A 36 1.37 11.89 -12.17
CA ASP A 36 2.56 12.73 -12.37
C ASP A 36 3.81 12.19 -11.64
N ASP A 37 3.68 11.08 -10.90
CA ASP A 37 4.77 10.47 -10.14
C ASP A 37 5.43 9.32 -10.92
N ILE A 38 6.76 9.21 -10.84
CA ILE A 38 7.51 8.10 -11.45
C ILE A 38 7.16 6.72 -10.85
N TYR A 39 6.56 6.72 -9.66
CA TYR A 39 6.07 5.52 -8.98
C TYR A 39 4.61 5.21 -9.32
N HIS A 40 3.98 5.90 -10.27
CA HIS A 40 2.61 5.61 -10.68
C HIS A 40 2.39 4.13 -10.99
N ASP A 41 1.31 3.54 -10.45
CA ASP A 41 0.97 2.13 -10.53
C ASP A 41 1.92 1.14 -9.84
N PHE A 42 3.00 1.60 -9.20
CA PHE A 42 3.83 0.73 -8.38
C PHE A 42 3.08 0.34 -7.10
N GLN A 43 3.30 -0.91 -6.69
CA GLN A 43 2.74 -1.51 -5.50
C GLN A 43 3.81 -1.67 -4.44
N GLY A 44 3.48 -1.42 -3.18
CA GLY A 44 4.41 -1.59 -2.08
C GLY A 44 3.73 -1.76 -0.74
N LEU A 45 4.55 -2.05 0.28
CA LEU A 45 4.09 -2.31 1.64
C LEU A 45 4.30 -1.07 2.52
N VAL A 46 3.23 -0.60 3.16
CA VAL A 46 3.34 0.52 4.11
C VAL A 46 4.13 0.08 5.34
N GLN A 47 5.21 0.79 5.66
CA GLN A 47 6.05 0.52 6.84
C GLN A 47 5.66 1.38 8.04
N ARG A 48 5.23 2.61 7.80
CA ARG A 48 4.82 3.57 8.84
C ARG A 48 3.88 4.62 8.27
N VAL A 49 3.04 5.18 9.14
CA VAL A 49 2.13 6.29 8.84
C VAL A 49 2.37 7.40 9.86
N SER A 50 2.58 8.63 9.39
CA SER A 50 2.77 9.83 10.22
C SER A 50 2.34 11.06 9.44
N ASP A 51 1.72 12.02 10.11
CA ASP A 51 1.43 13.36 9.56
C ASP A 51 0.70 13.35 8.20
N GLY A 52 -0.28 12.47 8.03
CA GLY A 52 -1.05 12.34 6.79
C GLY A 52 -0.26 11.74 5.61
N LYS A 53 0.88 11.10 5.91
CA LYS A 53 1.76 10.45 4.93
C LYS A 53 2.04 9.01 5.33
N ALA A 54 2.43 8.21 4.35
CA ALA A 54 2.84 6.83 4.55
C ALA A 54 4.18 6.57 3.86
N ALA A 55 5.09 5.88 4.55
CA ALA A 55 6.32 5.37 3.94
C ALA A 55 6.05 3.99 3.36
N VAL A 56 6.21 3.86 2.05
CA VAL A 56 5.94 2.65 1.26
C VAL A 56 7.27 2.04 0.86
N LEU A 57 7.43 0.75 1.19
CA LEU A 57 8.55 -0.07 0.80
C LEU A 57 8.24 -0.73 -0.54
N PHE A 58 9.06 -0.43 -1.54
CA PHE A 58 9.10 -1.12 -2.82
C PHE A 58 10.25 -2.12 -2.80
N GLU A 59 9.95 -3.38 -3.06
CA GLU A 59 10.93 -4.47 -3.15
C GLU A 59 11.05 -4.90 -4.63
N GLY A 60 12.27 -5.06 -5.13
CA GLY A 60 12.52 -5.47 -6.50
C GLY A 60 13.92 -6.06 -6.69
N GLY A 61 14.00 -7.38 -6.87
CA GLY A 61 15.28 -8.08 -6.96
C GLY A 61 16.07 -7.98 -5.64
N ASN A 62 17.27 -7.39 -5.68
CA ASN A 62 18.11 -7.17 -4.50
C ASN A 62 18.00 -5.74 -3.93
N TRP A 63 17.11 -4.92 -4.47
CA TRP A 63 16.98 -3.52 -4.09
C TRP A 63 15.65 -3.25 -3.40
N ASP A 64 15.77 -2.58 -2.25
CA ASP A 64 14.64 -2.08 -1.48
C ASP A 64 14.68 -0.57 -1.50
N LYS A 65 13.52 0.06 -1.76
CA LYS A 65 13.38 1.51 -1.74
C LYS A 65 12.20 1.94 -0.87
N LEU A 66 12.48 2.78 0.11
CA LEU A 66 11.46 3.35 0.99
C LEU A 66 11.16 4.79 0.57
N ILE A 67 9.95 5.03 0.06
CA ILE A 67 9.50 6.36 -0.40
C ILE A 67 8.28 6.79 0.40
N THR A 68 8.17 8.09 0.70
CA THR A 68 7.03 8.62 1.47
C THR A 68 6.06 9.36 0.56
N PHE A 69 4.79 8.97 0.61
CA PHE A 69 3.70 9.57 -0.15
C PHE A 69 2.66 10.18 0.79
N ARG A 70 1.82 11.07 0.28
CA ARG A 70 0.59 11.47 0.97
C ARG A 70 -0.39 10.31 0.92
N LEU A 71 -1.23 10.19 1.94
CA LEU A 71 -2.29 9.16 1.94
C LEU A 71 -3.26 9.31 0.76
N SER A 72 -3.46 10.53 0.25
CA SER A 72 -4.30 10.81 -0.93
C SER A 72 -3.70 10.33 -2.25
N GLU A 73 -2.40 10.01 -2.30
CA GLU A 73 -1.69 9.50 -3.48
C GLU A 73 -1.67 7.96 -3.50
N LEU A 74 -2.27 7.31 -2.49
CA LEU A 74 -2.21 5.87 -2.28
C LEU A 74 -3.62 5.27 -2.29
N GLU A 75 -3.72 4.10 -2.93
CA GLU A 75 -4.92 3.27 -2.91
C GLU A 75 -4.62 1.91 -2.30
N ILE A 76 -5.56 1.36 -1.54
CA ILE A 76 -5.41 0.02 -0.97
C ILE A 76 -5.51 -1.00 -2.10
N PHE A 77 -4.53 -1.90 -2.16
CA PHE A 77 -4.47 -2.96 -3.16
C PHE A 77 -4.61 -4.32 -2.48
N ASP A 78 -5.63 -5.07 -2.87
CA ASP A 78 -5.85 -6.43 -2.42
C ASP A 78 -5.59 -7.44 -3.56
N PRO A 79 -4.44 -8.14 -3.55
CA PRO A 79 -4.13 -9.13 -4.58
C PRO A 79 -5.06 -10.35 -4.53
N LYS A 80 -5.77 -10.60 -3.42
CA LYS A 80 -6.68 -11.74 -3.27
C LYS A 80 -8.12 -11.44 -3.71
N ALA A 81 -8.50 -10.17 -3.86
CA ALA A 81 -9.81 -9.79 -4.37
C ALA A 81 -10.02 -10.12 -5.86
N SER A 82 -8.95 -10.44 -6.58
CA SER A 82 -8.99 -10.77 -8.01
C SER A 82 -9.36 -12.24 -8.33
N LYS A 83 -10.00 -12.98 -7.40
CA LYS A 83 -10.43 -14.36 -7.66
C LYS A 83 -11.84 -14.66 -7.18
#